data_AF-A0A939BN49-F1
#
_entry.id   AF-A0A939BN49-F1
#
_cell.length_a   1.000
_cell.length_b   1.000
_cell.length_c   1.000
_cell.angle_alpha   90.00
_cell.angle_beta   90.00
_cell.angle_gamma   90.00
#
_symmetry.space_group_name_H-M   'P 1'
#
loop_
_entity.id
_entity.type
_entity.pdbx_description
1 polymer ?
#
loop_
_entity_poly.entity_id
_entity_poly.type
_entity_poly.pdbx_seq_one_letter_code
_entity_poly.pdbx_strand_id
1 'polypeptide(L)'
;MMSFRDEKLKNEEVPMDIVSLIGKINEYKGKQNLYLDQSPQVLEKLKEVAVVQSTKASNSIEGIVITDKRLKEIMHDNTVPKDRSEGEIAGYRDVLNTIHTSYDAIPINPNIILQFHRDLYKF
;
A
#
# COMPACT_ATOMS: atom_id res chain seq x y z
N MET A 1 14.32 -19.62 -3.58
CA MET A 1 15.10 -18.44 -3.17
C MET A 1 16.09 -18.88 -2.08
N MET A 2 17.40 -18.76 -2.29
CA MET A 2 18.41 -19.28 -1.34
C MET A 2 18.50 -18.47 -0.04
N SER A 3 18.02 -17.23 -0.03
CA SER A 3 18.12 -16.31 1.10
C SER A 3 17.40 -16.79 2.36
N PHE A 4 16.37 -17.65 2.24
CA PHE A 4 15.60 -18.15 3.39
C PHE A 4 16.09 -19.49 3.95
N ARG A 5 17.21 -20.03 3.44
CA ARG A 5 17.79 -21.29 3.92
C ARG A 5 18.81 -21.05 5.02
N ASP A 6 19.05 -22.07 5.84
CA ASP A 6 20.18 -22.16 6.78
C ASP A 6 20.31 -20.96 7.72
N GLU A 7 19.18 -20.39 8.13
CA GLU A 7 19.11 -19.19 8.97
C GLU A 7 19.90 -17.98 8.45
N LYS A 8 20.21 -17.94 7.15
CA LYS A 8 21.08 -16.92 6.56
C LYS A 8 20.65 -15.50 6.93
N LEU A 9 19.35 -15.20 6.83
CA LEU A 9 18.80 -13.89 7.21
C LEU A 9 18.99 -13.54 8.69
N LYS A 10 19.05 -14.53 9.59
CA LYS A 10 19.30 -14.28 11.03
C LYS A 10 20.76 -13.87 11.29
N ASN A 11 21.67 -14.33 10.43
CA ASN A 11 23.10 -14.12 10.54
C ASN A 11 23.61 -13.00 9.63
N GLU A 12 22.74 -12.35 8.86
CA GLU A 12 23.11 -11.18 8.07
C GLU A 12 23.34 -9.98 8.98
N GLU A 13 24.49 -9.34 8.81
CA GLU A 13 24.79 -8.09 9.48
C GLU A 13 23.95 -6.97 8.88
N VAL A 14 23.40 -6.09 9.73
CA VAL A 14 22.65 -4.92 9.27
C VAL A 14 23.61 -3.74 9.12
N PRO A 15 23.80 -3.21 7.90
CA PRO A 15 24.68 -2.06 7.68
C PRO A 15 24.26 -0.82 8.51
N MET A 16 25.23 -0.04 8.98
CA MET A 16 24.97 1.12 9.84
C MET A 16 24.12 2.22 9.20
N ASP A 17 24.19 2.37 7.88
CA ASP A 17 23.33 3.26 7.11
C ASP A 17 21.86 2.81 7.16
N ILE A 18 21.59 1.51 7.09
CA ILE A 18 20.25 0.93 7.29
C ILE A 18 19.76 1.20 8.72
N VAL A 19 20.61 1.02 9.73
CA VAL A 19 20.27 1.34 11.13
C VAL A 19 19.91 2.83 11.28
N SER A 20 20.66 3.72 10.64
CA SER A 20 20.38 5.16 10.61
C SER A 20 19.03 5.47 9.96
N LEU A 21 18.70 4.79 8.85
CA LEU A 21 17.39 4.93 8.20
C LEU A 21 16.24 4.46 9.09
N ILE A 22 16.40 3.33 9.78
CA ILE A 22 15.41 2.83 10.77
C ILE A 22 15.22 3.88 11.88
N GLY A 23 16.30 4.46 12.40
CA GLY A 23 16.24 5.53 13.39
C GLY A 23 15.41 6.74 12.93
N LYS A 24 15.62 7.19 11.69
CA LYS A 24 14.83 8.28 11.09
C LYS A 24 13.35 7.92 10.94
N ILE A 25 13.03 6.70 10.50
CA ILE A 25 11.65 6.23 10.39
C ILE A 25 10.95 6.27 11.76
N ASN A 26 11.63 5.82 12.82
CA ASN A 26 11.10 5.86 14.17
C ASN A 26 10.86 7.30 14.68
N GLU A 27 11.76 8.23 14.39
CA GLU A 27 11.57 9.65 14.72
C GLU A 27 10.33 10.22 14.02
N TYR A 28 10.16 9.95 12.73
CA TYR A 28 8.97 10.39 11.98
C TYR A 28 7.68 9.73 12.47
N LYS A 29 7.72 8.46 12.86
CA LYS A 29 6.58 7.78 13.50
C LYS A 29 6.19 8.47 14.82
N GLY A 30 7.16 8.87 15.62
CA GLY A 30 6.92 9.66 16.83
C GLY A 30 6.26 11.01 16.53
N LYS A 31 6.74 11.73 15.50
CA LYS A 31 6.13 12.99 15.05
C LYS A 31 4.71 12.79 14.51
N GLN A 32 4.45 11.69 13.81
CA GLN A 32 3.12 11.35 13.29
C GLN A 32 2.09 11.21 14.43
N ASN A 33 2.48 10.64 15.57
CA ASN A 33 1.58 10.51 16.72
C ASN A 33 1.06 11.87 17.21
N LEU A 34 1.89 12.92 17.17
CA LEU A 34 1.44 14.28 17.52
C LEU A 34 0.36 14.80 16.55
N TYR A 35 0.45 14.47 15.26
CA TYR A 35 -0.56 14.85 14.27
C TYR A 35 -1.87 14.08 14.44
N LEU A 36 -1.83 12.83 14.91
CA LEU A 36 -3.04 12.07 15.24
C LEU A 36 -3.85 12.79 16.33
N ASP A 37 -3.18 13.34 17.34
CA ASP A 37 -3.83 14.03 18.45
C ASP A 37 -4.25 15.46 18.11
N GLN A 38 -3.40 16.21 17.39
CA GLN A 38 -3.58 17.65 17.18
C GLN A 38 -4.29 18.03 15.88
N SER A 39 -4.17 17.22 14.82
CA SER A 39 -4.67 17.56 13.48
C SER A 39 -4.98 16.32 12.64
N PRO A 40 -5.90 15.44 13.10
CA PRO A 40 -6.20 14.18 12.43
C PRO A 40 -6.69 14.37 10.99
N GLN A 41 -7.39 15.47 10.69
CA GLN A 41 -7.90 15.80 9.36
C GLN A 41 -6.77 15.98 8.32
N VAL A 42 -5.62 16.53 8.74
CA VAL A 42 -4.45 16.69 7.86
C VAL A 42 -3.89 15.32 7.50
N LEU A 43 -3.78 14.43 8.49
CA LEU A 43 -3.26 13.09 8.28
C LEU A 43 -4.20 12.26 7.40
N GLU A 44 -5.51 12.38 7.59
CA GLU A 44 -6.48 11.70 6.73
C GLU A 44 -6.36 12.18 5.28
N LYS A 45 -6.18 13.49 5.06
CA LYS A 45 -5.99 14.00 3.71
C LYS A 45 -4.69 13.52 3.06
N LEU A 46 -3.60 13.46 3.83
CA LEU A 46 -2.32 12.91 3.37
C LEU A 46 -2.45 11.42 3.02
N LYS A 47 -3.21 10.66 3.81
CA LYS A 47 -3.50 9.25 3.56
C LYS A 47 -4.26 9.06 2.25
N GLU A 48 -5.33 9.83 2.00
CA GLU A 48 -6.06 9.79 0.73
C GLU A 48 -5.13 10.00 -0.48
N VAL A 49 -4.25 11.01 -0.40
CA VAL A 49 -3.29 11.30 -1.46
C VAL A 49 -2.29 10.16 -1.64
N ALA A 50 -1.78 9.61 -0.54
CA ALA A 50 -0.82 8.50 -0.57
C ALA A 50 -1.41 7.24 -1.22
N VAL A 51 -2.69 6.93 -0.94
CA VAL A 51 -3.38 5.79 -1.57
C VAL A 51 -3.47 5.97 -3.08
N VAL A 52 -3.90 7.15 -3.56
CA VAL A 52 -3.99 7.45 -5.00
C VAL A 52 -2.61 7.35 -5.67
N GLN A 53 -1.58 7.90 -5.04
CA GLN A 53 -0.22 7.86 -5.57
C GLN A 53 0.36 6.44 -5.58
N SER A 54 0.12 5.65 -4.54
CA SER A 54 0.53 4.24 -4.46
C SER A 54 -0.11 3.43 -5.59
N THR A 55 -1.43 3.55 -5.76
CA THR A 55 -2.15 2.87 -6.86
C THR A 55 -1.57 3.27 -8.21
N LYS A 56 -1.36 4.57 -8.47
CA LYS A 56 -0.76 5.03 -9.74
C LYS A 56 0.62 4.44 -9.97
N ALA A 57 1.49 4.53 -8.98
CA ALA A 57 2.89 4.12 -9.09
C ALA A 57 3.01 2.60 -9.28
N SER A 58 2.28 1.80 -8.51
CA SER A 58 2.28 0.34 -8.65
C SER A 58 1.78 -0.12 -10.01
N ASN A 59 0.64 0.40 -10.47
CA ASN A 59 0.10 0.06 -11.79
C ASN A 59 1.04 0.55 -12.92
N SER A 60 1.72 1.69 -12.74
CA SER A 60 2.71 2.18 -13.73
C SER A 60 3.93 1.27 -13.84
N ILE A 61 4.37 0.62 -12.75
CA ILE A 61 5.45 -0.37 -12.77
C ILE A 61 5.06 -1.58 -13.62
N GLU A 62 3.78 -1.95 -13.60
CA GLU A 62 3.21 -3.04 -14.41
C GLU A 62 2.88 -2.61 -15.86
N GLY A 63 3.17 -1.36 -16.22
CA GLY A 63 2.96 -0.83 -17.57
C GLY A 63 1.56 -0.25 -17.84
N ILE A 64 0.72 -0.15 -16.81
CA ILE A 64 -0.63 0.43 -16.92
C ILE A 64 -0.53 1.94 -16.73
N VAL A 65 -0.83 2.69 -17.80
CA VAL A 65 -0.78 4.16 -17.78
C VAL A 65 -2.15 4.72 -18.13
N ILE A 66 -2.72 5.49 -17.21
CA ILE A 66 -3.99 6.22 -17.41
C ILE A 66 -3.83 7.69 -17.03
N THR A 67 -4.76 8.54 -17.50
CA THR A 67 -4.76 9.97 -17.15
C THR A 67 -5.12 10.20 -15.69
N ASP A 68 -4.60 11.27 -15.09
CA ASP A 68 -4.92 11.63 -13.69
C ASP A 68 -6.41 11.87 -13.46
N LYS A 69 -7.12 12.40 -14.47
CA LYS A 69 -8.57 12.55 -14.43
C LYS A 69 -9.25 11.19 -14.31
N ARG A 70 -8.88 10.24 -15.17
CA ARG A 70 -9.47 8.89 -15.16
C ARG A 70 -9.12 8.13 -13.88
N LEU A 71 -7.89 8.28 -13.39
CA LEU A 71 -7.47 7.67 -12.13
C LEU A 71 -8.33 8.19 -10.97
N LYS A 72 -8.57 9.50 -10.89
CA LYS A 72 -9.44 10.07 -9.85
C LYS A 72 -10.87 9.54 -9.92
N GLU A 73 -11.44 9.40 -11.12
CA GLU A 73 -12.77 8.78 -11.31
C GLU A 73 -12.78 7.34 -10.79
N ILE A 74 -11.77 6.53 -11.12
CA ILE A 74 -11.66 5.15 -10.62
C ILE A 74 -11.40 5.13 -9.10
N MET A 75 -10.73 6.13 -8.53
CA MET A 75 -10.42 6.18 -7.11
C MET A 75 -11.58 6.66 -6.23
N HIS A 76 -12.39 7.62 -6.69
CA HIS A 76 -13.45 8.26 -5.89
C HIS A 76 -14.85 7.74 -6.17
N ASP A 77 -15.13 7.27 -7.38
CA ASP A 77 -16.46 6.81 -7.77
C ASP A 77 -16.48 5.28 -7.87
N ASN A 78 -17.65 4.68 -7.60
CA ASN A 78 -17.95 3.27 -7.96
C ASN A 78 -18.06 3.11 -9.48
N THR A 79 -17.14 3.72 -10.23
CA THR A 79 -17.10 3.68 -11.67
C THR A 79 -16.79 2.26 -12.10
N VAL A 80 -17.62 1.72 -12.98
CA VAL A 80 -17.35 0.44 -13.61
C VAL A 80 -16.09 0.60 -14.48
N PRO A 81 -15.05 -0.24 -14.28
CA PRO A 81 -13.88 -0.25 -15.14
C PRO A 81 -14.26 -0.50 -16.60
N LYS A 82 -13.61 0.20 -17.53
CA LYS A 82 -13.91 0.06 -18.97
C LYS A 82 -13.17 -1.10 -19.62
N ASP A 83 -12.00 -1.42 -19.09
CA ASP A 83 -11.14 -2.47 -19.58
C ASP A 83 -10.42 -3.16 -18.41
N ARG A 84 -9.66 -4.20 -18.75
CA ARG A 84 -8.89 -4.99 -17.78
C ARG A 84 -7.91 -4.13 -16.98
N SER A 85 -7.25 -3.17 -17.62
CA SER A 85 -6.25 -2.32 -16.97
C SER A 85 -6.88 -1.42 -15.90
N GLU A 86 -8.03 -0.83 -16.20
CA GLU A 86 -8.80 -0.09 -15.20
C GLU A 86 -9.36 -1.02 -14.10
N GLY A 87 -9.67 -2.27 -14.44
CA GLY A 87 -10.08 -3.30 -13.50
C GLY A 87 -9.00 -3.62 -12.48
N GLU A 88 -7.75 -3.77 -12.94
CA GLU A 88 -6.58 -3.99 -12.09
C GLU A 88 -6.34 -2.79 -11.15
N ILE A 89 -6.51 -1.55 -11.63
CA ILE A 89 -6.46 -0.33 -10.79
C ILE A 89 -7.57 -0.34 -9.72
N ALA A 90 -8.80 -0.69 -10.08
CA ALA A 90 -9.93 -0.73 -9.17
C ALA A 90 -9.78 -1.86 -8.12
N GLY A 91 -9.29 -3.03 -8.51
CA GLY A 91 -8.99 -4.13 -7.60
C GLY A 91 -7.89 -3.76 -6.61
N TYR A 92 -6.82 -3.11 -7.09
CA TYR A 92 -5.73 -2.60 -6.25
C TYR A 92 -6.24 -1.59 -5.22
N ARG A 93 -7.05 -0.61 -5.65
CA ARG A 93 -7.70 0.37 -4.75
C ARG A 93 -8.48 -0.35 -3.64
N ASP A 94 -9.30 -1.32 -3.98
CA ASP A 94 -10.20 -1.98 -3.02
C ASP A 94 -9.43 -2.80 -1.98
N VAL A 95 -8.40 -3.53 -2.42
CA VAL A 95 -7.51 -4.28 -1.52
C VAL A 95 -6.74 -3.32 -0.62
N LEU A 96 -6.15 -2.26 -1.18
CA LEU A 96 -5.39 -1.27 -0.41
C LEU A 96 -6.28 -0.55 0.61
N ASN A 97 -7.52 -0.21 0.24
CA ASN A 97 -8.48 0.39 1.15
C ASN A 97 -8.89 -0.56 2.30
N THR A 98 -9.07 -1.85 1.98
CA THR A 98 -9.36 -2.88 2.99
C THR A 98 -8.22 -2.99 4.01
N ILE A 99 -6.97 -3.01 3.54
CA ILE A 99 -5.79 -3.01 4.40
C ILE A 99 -5.78 -1.74 5.28
N HIS A 100 -5.94 -0.56 4.69
CA HIS A 100 -5.87 0.70 5.44
C HIS A 100 -6.99 0.91 6.46
N THR A 101 -8.14 0.26 6.30
CA THR A 101 -9.29 0.41 7.19
C THR A 101 -9.29 -0.66 8.29
N SER A 102 -8.71 -1.83 8.02
CA SER A 102 -8.87 -3.01 8.88
C SER A 102 -7.57 -3.76 9.19
N TYR A 103 -6.39 -3.15 9.00
CA TYR A 103 -5.09 -3.84 9.15
C TYR A 103 -4.93 -4.58 10.48
N ASP A 104 -5.40 -4.00 11.59
CA ASP A 104 -5.32 -4.62 12.93
C ASP A 104 -6.11 -5.94 13.03
N ALA A 105 -7.12 -6.13 12.18
CA ALA A 105 -7.98 -7.32 12.13
C ALA A 105 -7.58 -8.32 11.05
N ILE A 106 -6.54 -8.04 10.25
CA ILE A 106 -6.12 -8.88 9.11
C ILE A 106 -4.90 -9.73 9.53
N PRO A 107 -5.09 -11.01 9.90
CA PRO A 107 -3.97 -11.89 10.18
C PRO A 107 -3.20 -12.23 8.90
N ILE A 108 -1.87 -12.22 8.95
CA ILE A 108 -1.02 -12.63 7.83
C ILE A 108 -1.01 -14.15 7.75
N ASN A 109 -1.81 -14.71 6.84
CA ASN A 109 -1.83 -16.14 6.54
C ASN A 109 -2.10 -16.39 5.05
N PRO A 110 -1.82 -17.60 4.53
CA PRO A 110 -1.97 -17.89 3.11
C PRO A 110 -3.38 -17.65 2.55
N ASN A 111 -4.43 -17.91 3.33
CA ASN A 111 -5.82 -17.73 2.87
C ASN A 111 -6.15 -16.27 2.64
N ILE A 112 -5.71 -15.37 3.52
CA ILE A 112 -5.86 -13.92 3.36
C ILE A 112 -5.09 -13.42 2.14
N ILE A 113 -3.87 -13.93 1.92
CA ILE A 113 -3.07 -13.56 0.75
C ILE A 113 -3.78 -14.00 -0.55
N LEU A 114 -4.32 -15.22 -0.58
CA LEU A 114 -5.09 -15.72 -1.72
C LEU A 114 -6.39 -14.93 -1.95
N GLN A 115 -7.06 -14.52 -0.86
CA GLN A 115 -8.22 -13.64 -0.93
C GLN A 115 -7.85 -12.30 -1.58
N PHE A 116 -6.81 -11.62 -1.10
CA PHE A 116 -6.38 -10.36 -1.69
C PHE A 116 -5.93 -10.52 -3.14
N HIS A 117 -5.24 -11.60 -3.47
CA HIS A 117 -4.88 -11.89 -4.85
C HIS A 117 -6.12 -12.01 -5.76
N ARG A 118 -7.16 -12.74 -5.32
CA ARG A 118 -8.42 -12.81 -6.06
C ARG A 118 -9.08 -11.43 -6.17
N ASP A 119 -9.11 -10.68 -5.08
CA ASP A 119 -9.79 -9.39 -5.01
C ASP A 119 -9.08 -8.30 -5.86
N LEU A 120 -7.77 -8.44 -6.10
CA LEU A 120 -7.01 -7.63 -7.06
C LEU A 120 -7.49 -7.80 -8.51
N TYR A 121 -7.93 -9.01 -8.89
CA TYR A 121 -8.34 -9.37 -10.25
C TYR A 121 -9.86 -9.62 -10.38
N LYS A 122 -10.67 -9.02 -9.49
CA LYS A 122 -12.11 -9.30 -9.44
C LYS A 122 -12.95 -8.62 -10.53
N PHE A 123 -12.36 -7.70 -11.29
CA PHE A 123 -13.02 -6.88 -12.31
C PHE A 123 -12.74 -7.38 -13.73
#